data_AF-A0A4Q3JG58-F1
#
_entry.id   AF-A0A4Q3JG58-F1
#
_cell.length_a   1.000
_cell.length_b   1.000
_cell.length_c   1.000
_cell.angle_alpha   90.00
_cell.angle_beta   90.00
_cell.angle_gamma   90.00
#
_symmetry.space_group_name_H-M   'P 1'
#
loop_
_entity.id
_entity.type
_entity.pdbx_description
1 polymer ?
#
loop_
_entity_poly.entity_id
_entity_poly.type
_entity_poly.pdbx_seq_one_letter_code
_entity_poly.pdbx_strand_id
1 'polypeptide(L)'
;MNLLDLAVFYLLLGLGACALTARRGRRAPVDLALTLVLWPLVTPVVLAGEGEARPPGAPGRADEPAELLALRRALAEVSEPQLAALLPTAAQLGPLAARLGELGRRERELDEVLGREEFAAPDEPEVRASLGRLQAMRETARAERAELLTLCRQLRARITVLRFAGGTAVDGDVRWLVAELLGRVDGAQAALDPTA
;
A
#
# COMPACT_ATOMS: atom_id res chain seq x y z
N MET A 1 28.81 -3.59 28.06
CA MET A 1 28.58 -4.34 26.82
C MET A 1 29.63 -3.89 25.83
N ASN A 2 30.58 -4.75 25.48
CA ASN A 2 31.77 -4.33 24.75
C ASN A 2 31.38 -4.03 23.29
N LEU A 3 32.02 -3.03 22.67
CA LEU A 3 31.85 -2.70 21.25
C LEU A 3 32.02 -3.92 20.34
N LEU A 4 32.84 -4.87 20.78
CA LEU A 4 33.09 -6.14 20.12
C LEU A 4 31.87 -7.07 20.13
N ASP A 5 31.09 -7.10 21.23
CA ASP A 5 29.86 -7.89 21.30
C ASP A 5 28.79 -7.31 20.37
N LEU A 6 28.69 -5.98 20.29
CA LEU A 6 27.76 -5.30 19.38
C LEU A 6 28.13 -5.57 17.92
N ALA A 7 29.43 -5.54 17.59
CA ALA A 7 29.93 -5.85 16.26
C ALA A 7 29.65 -7.30 15.87
N VAL A 8 29.86 -8.26 16.77
CA VAL A 8 29.58 -9.69 16.55
C VAL A 8 28.08 -9.93 16.37
N PHE A 9 27.23 -9.27 17.17
CA PHE A 9 25.78 -9.38 17.04
C PHE A 9 25.29 -8.85 15.69
N TYR A 10 25.85 -7.73 15.23
CA TYR A 10 25.58 -7.16 13.91
C TYR A 10 26.02 -8.10 12.78
N LEU A 11 27.18 -8.74 12.93
CA LEU A 11 27.73 -9.66 11.93
C LEU A 11 26.88 -10.92 11.82
N LEU A 12 26.41 -11.47 12.95
CA LEU A 12 25.52 -12.63 12.98
C LEU A 12 24.13 -12.32 12.42
N LEU A 13 23.57 -11.14 12.71
CA LEU A 13 22.29 -10.71 12.12
C LEU A 13 22.40 -10.52 10.60
N GLY A 14 23.50 -9.92 10.12
CA GLY A 14 23.77 -9.75 8.69
C GLY A 14 23.93 -11.08 7.97
N LEU A 15 24.62 -12.04 8.58
CA LEU A 15 24.78 -13.40 8.03
C LEU A 15 23.44 -14.16 7.99
N GLY A 16 22.59 -14.00 9.01
CA GLY A 16 21.24 -14.57 9.04
C GLY A 16 20.34 -14.03 7.93
N ALA A 17 20.36 -12.71 7.70
CA ALA A 17 19.62 -12.07 6.61
C ALA A 17 20.14 -12.46 5.22
N CYS A 18 21.46 -12.58 5.05
CA CYS A 18 22.08 -13.11 3.82
C CYS A 18 21.67 -14.57 3.55
N ALA A 19 21.65 -15.43 4.57
CA ALA A 19 21.25 -16.82 4.43
C ALA A 19 19.76 -16.96 4.06
N LEU A 20 18.89 -16.10 4.63
CA LEU A 20 17.46 -16.09 4.31
C LEU A 20 17.17 -15.58 2.89
N THR A 21 17.91 -14.58 2.42
CA THR A 21 17.74 -14.02 1.07
C THR A 21 18.36 -14.89 -0.01
N ALA A 22 19.51 -15.53 0.26
CA ALA A 22 20.12 -16.52 -0.63
C ALA A 22 19.20 -17.74 -0.85
N ARG A 23 18.44 -18.16 0.18
CA ARG A 23 17.43 -19.23 0.06
C ARG A 23 16.24 -18.87 -0.83
N ARG A 24 15.98 -17.57 -1.08
CA ARG A 24 14.88 -17.10 -1.95
C ARG A 24 15.28 -16.96 -3.43
N GLY A 25 16.52 -17.32 -3.79
CA GLY A 25 16.83 -17.90 -5.10
C GLY A 25 16.69 -17.03 -6.36
N ARG A 26 16.76 -15.68 -6.31
CA ARG A 26 16.81 -14.85 -7.54
C ARG A 26 17.10 -13.35 -7.33
N ARG A 27 18.27 -12.97 -6.77
CA ARG A 27 18.69 -11.56 -6.78
C ARG A 27 20.17 -11.38 -7.09
N ALA A 28 20.48 -10.33 -7.84
CA ALA A 28 21.83 -9.98 -8.29
C ALA A 28 22.75 -9.70 -7.08
N PRO A 29 24.07 -9.94 -7.19
CA PRO A 29 25.02 -9.71 -6.07
C PRO A 29 25.03 -8.24 -5.59
N VAL A 30 24.62 -7.31 -6.44
CA VAL A 30 24.44 -5.89 -6.12
C VAL A 30 23.30 -5.68 -5.12
N ASP A 31 22.20 -6.44 -5.23
CA ASP A 31 21.09 -6.40 -4.27
C ASP A 31 21.51 -6.94 -2.90
N LEU A 32 22.43 -7.91 -2.86
CA LEU A 32 23.00 -8.43 -1.61
C LEU A 32 23.86 -7.37 -0.90
N ALA A 33 24.71 -6.65 -1.63
CA ALA A 33 25.51 -5.56 -1.10
C ALA A 33 24.64 -4.39 -0.61
N LEU A 34 23.60 -4.03 -1.37
CA LEU A 34 22.62 -3.02 -0.98
C LEU A 34 21.82 -3.44 0.25
N THR A 35 21.40 -4.71 0.34
CA THR A 35 20.67 -5.22 1.51
C THR A 35 21.56 -5.20 2.76
N LEU A 36 22.86 -5.43 2.62
CA LEU A 36 23.82 -5.46 3.74
C LEU A 36 24.16 -4.04 4.26
N VAL A 37 24.25 -3.06 3.35
CA VAL A 37 24.51 -1.65 3.70
C VAL A 37 23.24 -0.93 4.18
N LEU A 38 22.08 -1.26 3.60
CA LEU A 38 20.80 -0.58 3.87
C LEU A 38 19.94 -1.30 4.93
N TRP A 39 20.43 -2.38 5.52
CA TRP A 39 19.70 -3.18 6.52
C TRP A 39 19.14 -2.35 7.70
N PRO A 40 19.88 -1.38 8.31
CA PRO A 40 19.37 -0.66 9.48
C PRO A 40 18.18 0.25 9.14
N LEU A 41 18.12 0.71 7.89
CA LEU A 41 17.05 1.56 7.38
C LEU A 41 15.83 0.75 6.94
N VAL A 42 16.05 -0.49 6.46
CA VAL A 42 15.00 -1.39 5.98
C VAL A 42 14.36 -2.16 7.13
N THR A 43 15.09 -2.48 8.21
CA THR A 43 14.57 -3.21 9.38
C THR A 43 13.33 -2.59 10.02
N PRO A 44 13.29 -1.30 10.38
CA PRO A 44 12.11 -0.74 11.03
C PRO A 44 10.89 -0.73 10.10
N VAL A 45 11.09 -0.67 8.78
CA VAL A 45 10.00 -0.65 7.80
C VAL A 45 9.41 -2.04 7.57
N VAL A 46 10.23 -3.09 7.60
CA VAL A 46 9.78 -4.48 7.41
C VAL A 46 9.22 -5.06 8.72
N LEU A 47 9.81 -4.74 9.88
CA LEU A 47 9.31 -5.17 11.20
C LEU A 47 8.00 -4.50 11.60
N ALA A 48 7.74 -3.27 11.14
CA ALA A 48 6.45 -2.62 11.36
C ALA A 48 5.30 -3.24 10.52
N GLY A 49 5.62 -4.10 9.54
CA GLY A 49 4.65 -4.67 8.61
C GLY A 49 4.02 -6.01 9.02
N GLU A 50 4.61 -6.75 9.98
CA GLU A 50 4.23 -8.16 10.21
C GLU A 50 3.62 -8.46 11.59
N GLY A 51 3.31 -7.45 12.43
CA GLY A 51 3.18 -7.67 13.88
C GLY A 51 1.88 -7.32 14.62
N GLU A 52 0.81 -6.80 14.00
CA GLU A 52 -0.42 -6.50 14.75
C GLU A 52 -1.47 -7.61 14.60
N ALA A 53 -1.32 -8.65 15.43
CA ALA A 53 -2.37 -9.61 15.72
C ALA A 53 -3.62 -8.86 16.20
N ARG A 54 -4.70 -9.01 15.43
CA ARG A 54 -5.95 -8.27 15.57
C ARG A 54 -6.74 -8.74 16.81
N PRO A 55 -7.08 -7.86 17.77
CA PRO A 55 -8.12 -8.17 18.75
C PRO A 55 -9.50 -8.16 18.06
N PRO A 56 -10.33 -9.19 18.27
CA PRO A 56 -11.65 -9.29 17.65
C PRO A 56 -12.62 -8.34 18.35
N GLY A 57 -13.23 -7.40 17.61
CA GLY A 57 -14.40 -6.68 18.10
C GLY A 57 -14.44 -5.15 18.00
N ALA A 58 -13.63 -4.48 17.17
CA ALA A 58 -13.81 -3.04 16.92
C ALA A 58 -14.59 -2.79 15.61
N PRO A 59 -15.90 -2.49 15.67
CA PRO A 59 -16.69 -2.12 14.49
C PRO A 59 -16.34 -0.69 14.07
N GLY A 60 -15.93 -0.50 12.81
CA GLY A 60 -15.77 0.84 12.19
C GLY A 60 -14.44 1.15 11.50
N ARG A 61 -13.38 0.33 11.65
CA ARG A 61 -12.06 0.57 11.00
C ARG A 61 -11.43 -0.69 10.37
N ALA A 62 -12.23 -1.73 10.12
CA ALA A 62 -11.72 -3.04 9.70
C ALA A 62 -11.35 -3.15 8.21
N ASP A 63 -11.90 -2.26 7.36
CA ASP A 63 -11.71 -2.32 5.90
C ASP A 63 -10.79 -1.23 5.36
N GLU A 64 -10.27 -0.36 6.23
CA GLU A 64 -9.33 0.68 5.79
C GLU A 64 -7.99 0.01 5.47
N PRO A 65 -7.49 0.11 4.22
CA PRO A 65 -6.28 -0.58 3.84
C PRO A 65 -5.09 -0.06 4.65
N ALA A 66 -4.21 -0.98 5.09
CA ALA A 66 -3.07 -0.67 5.95
C ALA A 66 -2.18 0.46 5.39
N GLU A 67 -2.05 0.53 4.07
CA GLU A 67 -1.28 1.58 3.40
C GLU A 67 -1.88 2.99 3.56
N LEU A 68 -3.21 3.10 3.59
CA LEU A 68 -3.87 4.39 3.82
C LEU A 68 -3.70 4.84 5.27
N LEU A 69 -3.82 3.90 6.21
CA LEU A 69 -3.50 4.13 7.63
C LEU A 69 -2.04 4.57 7.80
N ALA A 70 -1.10 3.89 7.14
CA ALA A 70 0.31 4.23 7.17
C ALA A 70 0.57 5.62 6.56
N LEU A 71 -0.11 5.97 5.47
CA LEU A 71 -0.04 7.31 4.86
C LEU A 71 -0.57 8.39 5.81
N ARG A 72 -1.73 8.17 6.43
CA ARG A 72 -2.32 9.09 7.42
C ARG A 72 -1.39 9.31 8.62
N ARG A 73 -0.76 8.24 9.12
CA ARG A 73 0.25 8.34 10.20
C ARG A 73 1.46 9.15 9.76
N ALA A 74 2.03 8.85 8.59
CA ALA A 74 3.17 9.59 8.05
C ALA A 74 2.85 11.09 7.88
N LEU A 75 1.62 11.43 7.45
CA LEU A 75 1.16 12.81 7.35
C LEU A 75 1.02 13.49 8.71
N ALA A 76 0.47 12.80 9.71
CA ALA A 76 0.34 13.33 11.08
C ALA A 76 1.70 13.58 11.74
N GLU A 77 2.71 12.80 11.38
CA GLU A 77 4.09 12.97 11.87
C GLU A 77 4.84 14.14 11.21
N VAL A 78 4.32 14.72 10.13
CA VAL A 78 4.88 15.93 9.52
C VAL A 78 4.31 17.16 10.23
N SER A 79 5.09 17.73 11.15
CA SER A 79 4.71 18.94 11.89
C SER A 79 5.21 20.24 11.25
N GLU A 80 5.96 20.18 10.16
CA GLU A 80 6.56 21.37 9.53
C GLU A 80 5.55 22.13 8.64
N PRO A 81 5.34 23.44 8.84
CA PRO A 81 4.32 24.23 8.15
C PRO A 81 4.58 24.39 6.65
N GLN A 82 5.84 24.33 6.22
CA GLN A 82 6.22 24.42 4.79
C GLN A 82 5.85 23.13 4.04
N LEU A 83 6.00 21.97 4.69
CA LEU A 83 5.60 20.69 4.13
C LEU A 83 4.08 20.51 4.17
N ALA A 84 3.40 21.02 5.20
CA ALA A 84 1.94 20.91 5.33
C ALA A 84 1.16 21.49 4.13
N ALA A 85 1.69 22.52 3.47
CA ALA A 85 1.07 23.12 2.28
C ALA A 85 1.15 22.24 1.02
N LEU A 86 2.07 21.27 1.00
CA LEU A 86 2.35 20.39 -0.14
C LEU A 86 1.70 19.02 -0.01
N LEU A 87 1.16 18.73 1.17
CA LEU A 87 0.59 17.44 1.53
C LEU A 87 -0.92 17.44 1.35
N PRO A 88 -1.52 16.29 1.00
CA PRO A 88 -2.96 16.20 0.93
C PRO A 88 -3.57 16.39 2.31
N THR A 89 -4.61 17.23 2.39
CA THR A 89 -5.31 17.50 3.64
C THR A 89 -6.10 16.28 4.10
N ALA A 90 -6.39 16.20 5.41
CA ALA A 90 -7.24 15.13 5.95
C ALA A 90 -8.61 15.04 5.25
N ALA A 91 -9.15 16.18 4.80
CA ALA A 91 -10.37 16.25 4.00
C ALA A 91 -10.21 15.58 2.62
N GLN A 92 -9.07 15.76 1.96
CA GLN A 92 -8.77 15.14 0.66
C GLN A 92 -8.51 13.63 0.75
N LEU A 93 -8.08 13.11 1.90
CA LEU A 93 -7.93 11.67 2.13
C LEU A 93 -9.25 10.95 2.40
N GLY A 94 -10.33 11.69 2.70
CA GLY A 94 -11.67 11.14 2.94
C GLY A 94 -12.23 10.43 1.70
N PRO A 95 -12.31 11.11 0.54
CA PRO A 95 -12.74 10.52 -0.74
C PRO A 95 -11.91 9.29 -1.14
N LEU A 96 -10.59 9.34 -0.96
CA LEU A 96 -9.72 8.20 -1.26
C LEU A 96 -10.02 6.99 -0.35
N ALA A 97 -10.24 7.23 0.95
CA ALA A 97 -10.64 6.18 1.88
C ALA A 97 -11.96 5.52 1.47
N ALA A 98 -12.95 6.35 1.12
CA ALA A 98 -14.25 5.89 0.65
C ALA A 98 -14.12 5.05 -0.63
N ARG A 99 -13.30 5.49 -1.60
CA ARG A 99 -13.08 4.78 -2.86
C ARG A 99 -12.39 3.43 -2.66
N LEU A 100 -11.34 3.39 -1.85
CA LEU A 100 -10.65 2.13 -1.53
C LEU A 100 -11.57 1.15 -0.79
N GLY A 101 -12.42 1.65 0.11
CA GLY A 101 -13.43 0.86 0.81
C GLY A 101 -14.51 0.33 -0.13
N GLU A 102 -14.98 1.14 -1.07
CA GLU A 102 -15.96 0.74 -2.09
C GLU A 102 -15.40 -0.35 -3.03
N LEU A 103 -14.19 -0.15 -3.57
CA LEU A 103 -13.52 -1.16 -4.40
C LEU A 103 -13.31 -2.47 -3.64
N GLY A 104 -12.91 -2.40 -2.36
CA GLY A 104 -12.76 -3.58 -1.51
C GLY A 104 -14.09 -4.28 -1.16
N ARG A 105 -15.21 -3.54 -1.07
CA ARG A 105 -16.55 -4.12 -0.93
C ARG A 105 -16.98 -4.84 -2.20
N ARG A 106 -16.88 -4.18 -3.36
CA ARG A 106 -17.21 -4.78 -4.66
C ARG A 106 -16.41 -6.03 -4.97
N GLU A 107 -15.11 -6.02 -4.65
CA GLU A 107 -14.25 -7.19 -4.81
C GLU A 107 -14.76 -8.38 -3.98
N ARG A 108 -15.12 -8.15 -2.71
CA ARG A 108 -15.64 -9.19 -1.81
C ARG A 108 -17.00 -9.70 -2.23
N GLU A 109 -17.91 -8.82 -2.64
CA GLU A 109 -19.23 -9.20 -3.17
C GLU A 109 -19.08 -10.08 -4.42
N LEU A 110 -18.17 -9.72 -5.33
CA LEU A 110 -17.88 -10.51 -6.52
C LEU A 110 -17.21 -11.84 -6.18
N ASP A 111 -16.28 -11.88 -5.21
CA ASP A 111 -15.69 -13.13 -4.73
C ASP A 111 -16.72 -14.05 -4.07
N GLU A 112 -17.66 -13.48 -3.31
CA GLU A 112 -18.73 -14.24 -2.69
C GLU A 112 -19.65 -14.86 -3.74
N VAL A 113 -20.08 -14.07 -4.73
CA VAL A 113 -20.91 -14.56 -5.83
C VAL A 113 -20.16 -15.61 -6.65
N LEU A 114 -18.93 -15.33 -7.08
CA LEU A 114 -18.13 -16.25 -7.89
C LEU A 114 -17.68 -17.51 -7.12
N GLY A 115 -17.66 -17.45 -5.78
CA GLY A 115 -17.25 -18.55 -4.92
C GLY A 115 -18.37 -19.56 -4.61
N ARG A 116 -19.62 -19.29 -5.01
CA ARG A 116 -20.73 -20.24 -4.77
C ARG A 116 -20.57 -21.47 -5.66
N GLU A 117 -20.85 -22.64 -5.09
CA GLU A 117 -20.73 -23.94 -5.78
C GLU A 117 -21.59 -24.03 -7.05
N GLU A 118 -22.73 -23.31 -7.08
CA GLU A 118 -23.62 -23.19 -8.24
C GLU A 118 -22.94 -22.64 -9.51
N PHE A 119 -21.80 -21.97 -9.36
CA PHE A 119 -21.03 -21.39 -10.47
C PHE A 119 -19.70 -22.10 -10.76
N ALA A 120 -19.39 -23.21 -10.07
CA ALA A 120 -18.14 -23.94 -10.23
C ALA A 120 -18.02 -24.67 -11.59
N ALA A 121 -19.15 -25.11 -12.15
CA ALA A 121 -19.22 -25.79 -13.45
C ALA A 121 -20.51 -25.40 -14.19
N PRO A 122 -20.54 -24.24 -14.87
CA PRO A 122 -21.73 -23.80 -15.59
C PRO A 122 -21.95 -24.65 -16.86
N ASP A 123 -23.04 -25.42 -16.85
CA ASP A 123 -23.48 -26.24 -17.98
C ASP A 123 -23.94 -25.37 -19.16
N GLU A 124 -24.56 -24.22 -18.88
CA GLU A 124 -25.09 -23.31 -19.89
C GLU A 124 -24.05 -22.29 -20.40
N PRO A 125 -23.97 -22.06 -21.73
CA PRO A 125 -23.01 -21.12 -22.32
C PRO A 125 -23.31 -19.66 -21.93
N GLU A 126 -24.57 -19.29 -21.72
CA GLU A 126 -24.97 -17.94 -21.30
C GLU A 126 -24.54 -17.62 -19.87
N VAL A 127 -24.64 -18.61 -18.97
CA VAL A 127 -24.16 -18.50 -17.59
C VAL A 127 -22.64 -18.35 -17.58
N ARG A 128 -21.92 -19.13 -18.39
CA ARG A 128 -20.46 -19.02 -18.53
C ARG A 128 -20.03 -17.63 -19.03
N ALA A 129 -20.73 -17.08 -20.02
CA ALA A 129 -20.46 -15.73 -20.53
C ALA A 129 -20.71 -14.66 -19.44
N SER A 130 -21.77 -14.83 -18.64
CA SER A 130 -22.09 -13.93 -17.53
C SER A 130 -21.05 -14.00 -16.41
N LEU A 131 -20.58 -15.20 -16.06
CA LEU A 131 -19.47 -15.39 -15.11
C LEU A 131 -18.18 -14.77 -15.62
N GLY A 132 -17.87 -14.90 -16.92
CA GLY A 132 -16.72 -14.24 -17.53
C GLY A 132 -16.79 -12.71 -17.40
N ARG A 133 -17.97 -12.11 -17.56
CA ARG A 133 -18.18 -10.67 -17.32
C ARG A 133 -17.97 -10.29 -15.86
N LEU A 134 -18.49 -11.06 -14.92
CA LEU A 134 -18.30 -10.80 -13.47
C LEU A 134 -16.83 -10.94 -13.06
N GLN A 135 -16.11 -11.93 -13.60
CA GLN A 135 -14.68 -12.08 -13.39
C GLN A 135 -13.90 -10.88 -13.94
N ALA A 136 -14.21 -10.42 -15.15
CA ALA A 136 -13.60 -9.23 -15.72
C ALA A 136 -13.87 -7.98 -14.88
N MET A 137 -15.10 -7.79 -14.38
CA MET A 137 -15.43 -6.68 -13.47
C MET A 137 -14.61 -6.73 -12.17
N ARG A 138 -14.44 -7.93 -11.60
CA ARG A 138 -13.63 -8.14 -10.40
C ARG A 138 -12.16 -7.81 -10.63
N GLU A 139 -11.60 -8.26 -11.76
CA GLU A 139 -10.21 -7.99 -12.12
C GLU A 139 -9.96 -6.50 -12.32
N THR A 140 -10.86 -5.79 -12.98
CA THR A 140 -10.80 -4.33 -13.12
C THR A 140 -10.83 -3.64 -11.76
N ALA A 141 -11.76 -4.00 -10.88
CA ALA A 141 -11.85 -3.41 -9.54
C ALA A 141 -10.58 -3.66 -8.70
N ARG A 142 -10.01 -4.87 -8.79
CA ARG A 142 -8.73 -5.23 -8.15
C ARG A 142 -7.57 -4.41 -8.69
N ALA A 143 -7.48 -4.26 -10.01
CA ALA A 143 -6.42 -3.50 -10.65
C ALA A 143 -6.46 -2.02 -10.22
N GLU A 144 -7.64 -1.39 -10.25
CA GLU A 144 -7.83 -0.02 -9.77
C GLU A 144 -7.44 0.14 -8.30
N ARG A 145 -7.88 -0.79 -7.44
CA ARG A 145 -7.55 -0.77 -6.01
C ARG A 145 -6.04 -0.88 -5.78
N ALA A 146 -5.37 -1.77 -6.50
CA ALA A 146 -3.93 -1.98 -6.39
C ALA A 146 -3.14 -0.75 -6.86
N GLU A 147 -3.59 -0.07 -7.92
CA GLU A 147 -2.99 1.17 -8.41
C GLU A 147 -3.07 2.28 -7.35
N LEU A 148 -4.25 2.53 -6.79
CA LEU A 148 -4.44 3.54 -5.74
C LEU A 148 -3.58 3.26 -4.49
N LEU A 149 -3.47 2.00 -4.07
CA LEU A 149 -2.59 1.61 -2.96
C LEU A 149 -1.10 1.79 -3.30
N THR A 150 -0.74 1.63 -4.56
CA THR A 150 0.63 1.90 -5.03
C THR A 150 0.95 3.38 -4.95
N LEU A 151 0.06 4.25 -5.39
CA LEU A 151 0.22 5.70 -5.26
C LEU A 151 0.30 6.13 -3.79
N CYS A 152 -0.52 5.54 -2.91
CA CYS A 152 -0.44 5.80 -1.46
C CYS A 152 0.94 5.42 -0.87
N ARG A 153 1.49 4.28 -1.27
CA ARG A 153 2.83 3.83 -0.86
C ARG A 153 3.92 4.79 -1.34
N GLN A 154 3.86 5.20 -2.60
CA GLN A 154 4.82 6.13 -3.19
C GLN A 154 4.77 7.49 -2.49
N LEU A 155 3.56 8.00 -2.25
CA LEU A 155 3.37 9.25 -1.52
C LEU A 155 3.97 9.15 -0.11
N ARG A 156 3.64 8.08 0.63
CA ARG A 156 4.19 7.83 1.96
C ARG A 156 5.72 7.80 1.96
N ALA A 157 6.33 7.07 1.02
CA ALA A 157 7.79 7.00 0.92
C ALA A 157 8.42 8.37 0.67
N ARG A 158 7.85 9.18 -0.23
CA ARG A 158 8.33 10.53 -0.52
C ARG A 158 8.17 11.48 0.67
N ILE A 159 7.06 11.39 1.41
CA ILE A 159 6.84 12.14 2.65
C ILE A 159 7.89 11.81 3.69
N THR A 160 8.17 10.52 3.89
CA THR A 160 9.21 10.06 4.82
C THR A 160 10.57 10.63 4.43
N VAL A 161 10.94 10.59 3.14
CA VAL A 161 12.20 11.17 2.65
C VAL A 161 12.25 12.68 2.88
N LEU A 162 11.18 13.42 2.54
CA LEU A 162 11.09 14.86 2.76
C LEU A 162 11.27 15.25 4.23
N ARG A 163 10.68 14.47 5.14
CA ARG A 163 10.84 14.67 6.59
C ARG A 163 12.30 14.59 7.03
N PHE A 164 13.09 13.71 6.42
CA PHE A 164 14.51 13.58 6.76
C PHE A 164 15.43 14.52 5.97
N ALA A 165 15.01 14.96 4.77
CA ALA A 165 15.81 15.79 3.87
C ALA A 165 15.67 17.31 4.10
N GLY A 166 14.80 17.75 5.02
CA GLY A 166 14.68 19.17 5.39
C GLY A 166 14.12 20.08 4.29
N GLY A 167 13.23 19.56 3.44
CA GLY A 167 12.35 20.38 2.58
C GLY A 167 12.92 20.99 1.29
N THR A 168 14.22 20.88 0.98
CA THR A 168 14.84 21.75 -0.05
C THR A 168 14.88 21.24 -1.49
N ALA A 169 14.58 19.97 -1.80
CA ALA A 169 14.87 19.42 -3.14
C ALA A 169 13.80 18.54 -3.82
N VAL A 170 12.70 18.16 -3.16
CA VAL A 170 11.73 17.15 -3.69
C VAL A 170 10.29 17.69 -3.78
N ASP A 171 10.12 19.01 -3.76
CA ASP A 171 8.82 19.67 -3.65
C ASP A 171 7.91 19.42 -4.89
N GLY A 172 8.45 19.53 -6.11
CA GLY A 172 7.66 19.34 -7.34
C GLY A 172 7.11 17.91 -7.51
N ASP A 173 7.87 16.92 -7.08
CA ASP A 173 7.53 15.51 -7.21
C ASP A 173 6.35 15.10 -6.30
N VAL A 174 6.28 15.65 -5.10
CA VAL A 174 5.17 15.36 -4.18
C VAL A 174 3.89 16.04 -4.65
N ARG A 175 3.97 17.30 -5.10
CA ARG A 175 2.80 18.00 -5.65
C ARG A 175 2.21 17.28 -6.86
N TRP A 176 3.05 16.83 -7.79
CA TRP A 176 2.59 16.04 -8.93
C TRP A 176 1.89 14.75 -8.48
N LEU A 177 2.46 14.03 -7.51
CA LEU A 177 1.92 12.74 -7.09
C LEU A 177 0.61 12.89 -6.30
N VAL A 178 0.46 13.97 -5.54
CA VAL A 178 -0.81 14.35 -4.91
C VAL A 178 -1.84 14.72 -5.96
N ALA A 179 -1.48 15.54 -6.96
CA ALA A 179 -2.39 15.92 -8.04
C ALA A 179 -2.84 14.70 -8.87
N GLU A 180 -1.93 13.78 -9.19
CA GLU A 180 -2.25 12.52 -9.88
C GLU A 180 -3.19 11.65 -9.04
N LEU A 181 -2.88 11.46 -7.76
CA LEU A 181 -3.69 10.65 -6.86
C LEU A 181 -5.10 11.24 -6.69
N LEU A 182 -5.23 12.55 -6.52
CA LEU A 182 -6.53 13.21 -6.43
C LEU A 182 -7.28 13.17 -7.76
N GLY A 183 -6.59 13.43 -8.88
CA GLY A 183 -7.19 13.33 -10.22
C GLY A 183 -7.73 11.93 -10.54
N ARG A 184 -7.05 10.87 -10.07
CA ARG A 184 -7.56 9.49 -10.19
C ARG A 184 -8.78 9.23 -9.32
N VAL A 185 -8.82 9.77 -8.11
CA VAL A 185 -9.98 9.65 -7.23
C VAL A 185 -11.18 10.40 -7.82
N ASP A 186 -10.98 11.64 -8.27
CA ASP A 186 -12.02 12.49 -8.84
C ASP A 186 -12.56 11.91 -10.16
N GLY A 187 -11.67 11.45 -11.06
CA GLY A 187 -12.07 10.80 -12.30
C GLY A 187 -12.86 9.50 -12.08
N ALA A 188 -12.47 8.72 -11.06
CA ALA A 188 -13.22 7.52 -10.69
C ALA A 188 -14.56 7.83 -10.02
N GLN A 189 -14.68 8.99 -9.35
CA GLN A 189 -15.92 9.45 -8.72
C GLN A 189 -16.90 10.00 -9.76
N ALA A 190 -16.42 10.76 -10.75
CA ALA A 190 -17.21 11.23 -11.89
C ALA A 190 -17.79 10.09 -12.74
N ALA A 191 -17.07 8.96 -12.84
CA ALA A 191 -17.58 7.76 -13.51
C ALA A 191 -18.72 7.06 -12.75
N LEU A 192 -18.89 7.33 -11.45
CA LEU A 192 -19.94 6.76 -10.61
C LEU A 192 -21.16 7.67 -10.44
N ASP A 193 -20.97 8.98 -10.50
CA ASP A 193 -22.05 9.98 -10.52
C ASP A 193 -22.16 10.63 -11.91
N PRO A 194 -22.75 9.96 -12.92
CA PRO A 194 -22.94 10.54 -14.25
C PRO A 194 -23.96 11.70 -14.27
N THR A 195 -24.56 12.04 -13.14
CA THR A 195 -25.62 13.05 -12.99
C THR A 195 -25.20 14.28 -12.18
N ALA A 196 -23.92 14.42 -11.81
CA ALA A 196 -23.38 15.59 -11.12
C ALA A 196 -22.95 16.70 -12.10
#